data_AF-A0A699V5S7-F1
#
_entry.id   AF-A0A699V5S7-F1
#
_cell.length_a   1.000
_cell.length_b   1.000
_cell.length_c   1.000
_cell.angle_alpha   90.00
_cell.angle_beta   90.00
_cell.angle_gamma   90.00
#
_symmetry.space_group_name_H-M   'P 1'
#
loop_
_entity.id
_entity.type
_entity.pdbx_description
1 polymer ?
#
loop_
_entity_poly.entity_id
_entity_poly.type
_entity_poly.pdbx_seq_one_letter_code
_entity_poly.pdbx_strand_id
1 'polypeptide(L)' 'MIQESVEAAIRAERERVQNEANHAKGPNVAPVAQECTFVDFMKCSPITFHGNEGAVGLIRWIEKTKMVITVSKCTEANK' A
#
# COMPACT_ATOMS: atom_id res chain seq x y z
N MET A 1 -15.14 35.13 -19.29
CA MET A 1 -14.64 34.10 -20.25
C MET A 1 -13.54 33.22 -19.66
N ILE A 2 -12.31 33.68 -19.42
CA ILE A 2 -11.24 32.80 -18.87
C ILE A 2 -11.55 32.32 -17.44
N GLN A 3 -12.07 33.21 -16.58
CA GLN A 3 -12.36 32.87 -15.18
C GLN A 3 -13.50 31.84 -15.03
N GLU A 4 -14.57 31.97 -15.81
CA GLU A 4 -15.69 31.02 -15.82
C GLU A 4 -15.27 29.64 -16.35
N SER A 5 -14.35 29.60 -17.32
CA SER A 5 -13.77 28.35 -17.82
C SER A 5 -12.96 27.62 -16.74
N VAL A 6 -12.20 28.37 -15.94
CA VAL A 6 -11.44 27.81 -14.81
C VAL A 6 -12.39 27.29 -13.72
N GLU A 7 -13.45 28.03 -13.38
CA GLU A 7 -14.44 27.60 -12.40
C GLU A 7 -15.22 26.35 -12.86
N ALA A 8 -15.55 26.27 -14.15
CA ALA A 8 -16.19 25.09 -14.72
C ALA A 8 -15.27 23.86 -14.67
N ALA A 9 -13.98 24.03 -14.98
CA ALA A 9 -13.00 22.95 -14.91
C ALA A 9 -12.80 22.44 -13.47
N ILE A 10 -12.73 23.35 -12.48
CA ILE A 10 -12.62 22.98 -11.06
C ILE A 10 -13.85 22.17 -10.61
N ARG A 11 -15.05 22.57 -11.05
CA ARG A 11 -16.30 21.86 -10.71
C ARG A 11 -16.34 20.47 -11.34
N ALA A 12 -16.00 20.36 -12.62
CA ALA A 12 -15.96 19.08 -13.33
C ALA A 12 -14.96 18.11 -12.68
N GLU A 13 -13.80 18.62 -12.24
CA GLU A 13 -12.80 17.80 -11.56
C GLU A 13 -13.28 17.32 -10.18
N ARG A 14 -13.97 18.18 -9.43
CA ARG A 14 -14.58 17.80 -8.14
C ARG A 14 -15.65 16.72 -8.30
N GLU A 15 -16.48 16.81 -9.33
CA GLU A 15 -17.49 15.79 -9.64
C GLU A 15 -16.85 14.46 -10.06
N ARG A 16 -15.78 14.51 -10.88
CA ARG A 16 -15.01 13.33 -11.29
C ARG A 16 -14.43 12.58 -10.08
N VAL A 17 -13.76 13.30 -9.17
CA VAL A 17 -13.18 12.72 -7.94
C VAL A 17 -14.25 12.12 -7.04
N GLN A 18 -15.41 12.77 -6.89
CA GLN A 18 -16.51 12.27 -6.07
C GLN A 18 -17.14 11.00 -6.67
N ASN A 19 -17.25 10.93 -7.99
CA ASN A 19 -17.82 9.77 -8.67
C ASN A 19 -16.89 8.55 -8.62
N GLU A 20 -15.57 8.77 -8.70
CA GLU A 20 -14.56 7.73 -8.46
C GLU A 20 -14.63 7.17 -7.03
N ALA A 21 -14.77 8.04 -6.03
CA ALA A 21 -14.93 7.64 -4.63
C ALA A 21 -16.21 6.80 -4.41
N ASN A 22 -17.29 7.12 -5.14
CA ASN A 22 -18.53 6.35 -5.08
C ASN A 22 -18.44 5.02 -5.84
N HIS A 23 -17.70 4.95 -6.94
CA HIS A 23 -17.47 3.71 -7.71
C HIS A 23 -16.64 2.69 -6.91
N ALA A 24 -15.68 3.15 -6.10
CA ALA A 24 -14.90 2.30 -5.20
C ALA A 24 -15.74 1.65 -4.08
N LYS A 25 -17.00 2.08 -3.89
CA LYS A 25 -17.94 1.56 -2.90
C LYS A 25 -18.96 0.58 -3.50
N GLY A 26 -18.60 -0.18 -4.54
CA GLY A 26 -19.36 -1.36 -4.93
C GLY A 26 -19.16 -2.49 -3.91
N PRO A 27 -20.16 -3.36 -3.65
CA PRO A 27 -20.00 -4.52 -2.75
C PRO A 27 -19.20 -5.61 -3.46
N ASN A 28 -17.95 -5.33 -3.78
CA ASN A 28 -16.98 -6.33 -4.17
C ASN A 28 -16.23 -6.70 -2.90
N VAL A 29 -16.69 -7.74 -2.23
CA VAL A 29 -15.89 -8.44 -1.21
C VAL A 29 -14.80 -9.19 -1.96
N ALA A 30 -13.85 -8.43 -2.53
CA ALA A 30 -12.51 -8.94 -2.75
C ALA A 30 -12.02 -9.45 -1.39
N PRO A 31 -11.23 -10.54 -1.34
CA PRO A 31 -10.53 -10.87 -0.11
C PRO A 31 -9.79 -9.60 0.28
N VAL A 32 -10.17 -8.99 1.39
CA VAL A 32 -9.41 -7.88 1.97
C VAL A 32 -7.99 -8.42 2.07
N ALA A 33 -7.09 -7.90 1.23
CA ALA A 33 -5.67 -8.13 1.41
C ALA A 33 -5.43 -7.76 2.86
N GLN A 34 -5.06 -8.74 3.68
CA GLN A 34 -4.95 -8.52 5.10
C GLN A 34 -3.86 -7.47 5.29
N GLU A 35 -4.27 -6.25 5.61
CA GLU A 35 -3.34 -5.16 5.88
C GLU A 35 -2.54 -5.58 7.11
N CYS A 36 -1.32 -6.05 6.88
CA CYS A 36 -0.45 -6.35 7.99
C CYS A 36 0.11 -5.06 8.55
N THR A 37 -0.15 -4.84 9.82
CA THR A 37 0.48 -3.77 10.56
C THR A 37 1.95 -4.13 10.84
N PHE A 38 2.76 -3.11 11.11
CA PHE A 38 4.12 -3.33 11.60
C PHE A 38 4.15 -4.19 12.88
N VAL A 39 3.14 -4.07 13.74
CA VAL A 39 3.01 -4.88 14.96
C VAL A 39 2.83 -6.36 14.63
N ASP A 40 2.02 -6.68 13.62
CA ASP A 40 1.78 -8.07 13.20
C ASP A 40 3.02 -8.68 12.54
N PHE A 41 3.75 -7.90 11.74
CA PHE A 41 5.07 -8.31 11.23
C PHE A 41 6.06 -8.60 12.37
N MET A 42 6.11 -7.76 13.40
CA MET A 42 7.01 -7.98 14.54
C MET A 42 6.66 -9.23 15.36
N LYS A 43 5.38 -9.63 15.43
CA LYS A 43 4.98 -10.91 16.06
C LYS A 43 5.54 -12.13 15.34
N CYS A 44 5.82 -12.02 14.03
CA CYS A 44 6.47 -13.09 13.26
C CYS A 44 7.97 -13.22 13.55
N SER A 45 8.51 -12.45 14.50
CA SER A 45 9.92 -12.48 14.91
C SER A 45 10.86 -12.33 13.71
N PRO A 46 10.81 -11.18 13.02
CA PRO A 46 11.58 -10.96 11.81
C PRO A 46 13.08 -11.01 12.12
N ILE A 47 13.86 -11.39 11.11
CA ILE A 47 15.31 -11.47 11.23
C ILE A 47 15.86 -10.05 11.40
N THR A 48 16.77 -9.85 12.36
CA THR A 48 17.43 -8.57 12.61
C THR A 48 18.62 -8.38 11.68
N PHE A 49 18.84 -7.14 11.23
CA PHE A 49 20.05 -6.71 10.52
C PHE A 49 20.87 -5.81 11.45
N HIS A 50 22.14 -6.14 11.69
CA HIS A 50 22.98 -5.45 12.66
C HIS A 50 23.78 -4.30 12.03
N GLY A 51 23.76 -4.16 10.70
CA GLY A 51 24.39 -3.08 9.96
C GLY A 51 25.88 -3.26 9.68
N ASN A 52 26.49 -4.34 10.17
CA ASN A 52 27.91 -4.65 9.97
C ASN A 52 28.15 -5.77 8.93
N GLU A 53 27.08 -6.36 8.39
CA GLU A 53 27.14 -7.50 7.47
C GLU A 53 27.39 -7.09 6.00
N GLY A 54 27.52 -5.79 5.73
CA GLY A 54 27.80 -5.23 4.41
C GLY A 54 26.68 -5.45 3.37
N ALA A 55 26.99 -5.21 2.09
CA ALA A 55 26.02 -5.30 1.01
C ALA A 55 25.43 -6.72 0.85
N VAL A 56 26.27 -7.76 1.01
CA VAL A 56 25.83 -9.16 0.92
C VAL A 56 24.87 -9.50 2.06
N GLY A 57 25.17 -9.06 3.28
CA GLY A 57 24.28 -9.23 4.43
C GLY A 57 22.95 -8.50 4.25
N LEU A 58 22.99 -7.28 3.71
CA LEU A 58 21.80 -6.49 3.43
C LEU A 58 20.88 -7.18 2.41
N ILE A 59 21.43 -7.65 1.28
CA ILE A 59 20.65 -8.36 0.24
C ILE A 59 19.99 -9.59 0.83
N ARG A 60 20.76 -10.40 1.57
CA ARG A 60 20.25 -11.63 2.20
C ARG A 60 19.16 -11.33 3.24
N TRP A 61 19.30 -10.24 3.99
CA TRP A 61 18.29 -9.80 4.95
C TRP A 61 16.99 -9.37 4.24
N ILE A 62 17.08 -8.60 3.15
CA ILE A 62 15.91 -8.17 2.36
C ILE A 62 15.15 -9.39 1.82
N GLU A 63 15.84 -10.36 1.23
CA GLU A 63 15.23 -11.59 0.70
C GLU A 63 14.48 -12.37 1.79
N LYS A 64 15.11 -12.54 2.95
CA LYS A 64 14.50 -13.19 4.12
C LYS A 64 13.27 -12.44 4.64
N THR A 65 13.35 -11.12 4.72
CA THR A 65 12.22 -10.27 5.16
C THR A 65 11.03 -10.38 4.22
N LYS A 66 11.25 -10.38 2.89
CA LYS A 66 10.19 -10.61 1.89
C LYS A 66 9.51 -11.98 2.06
N MET A 67 10.29 -13.02 2.37
CA MET A 67 9.76 -14.35 2.65
C MET A 67 8.87 -14.34 3.90
N VAL A 68 9.30 -13.69 4.99
CA VAL A 68 8.51 -13.56 6.22
C VAL A 68 7.18 -12.86 5.93
N ILE A 69 7.20 -11.75 5.20
CA ILE A 69 6.01 -10.99 4.76
C ILE A 69 5.03 -11.88 3.97
N THR A 70 5.55 -12.72 3.08
CA THR A 70 4.74 -13.63 2.26
C THR A 70 4.10 -14.73 3.11
N VAL A 71 4.87 -15.35 4.02
CA VAL A 71 4.39 -16.43 4.91
C VAL A 71 3.39 -15.90 5.94
N SER A 72 3.60 -14.68 6.44
CA SER A 72 2.67 -14.03 7.36
C SER A 72 1.38 -13.55 6.70
N LYS A 73 1.18 -13.82 5.39
CA LYS A 73 0.05 -13.37 4.57
C LYS A 73 -0.09 -11.84 4.55
N CYS A 74 1.01 -11.15 4.81
CA CYS A 74 1.12 -9.70 4.68
C CYS A 74 1.35 -9.35 3.22
N THR A 75 0.41 -9.70 2.33
CA THR A 75 0.53 -9.33 0.93
C THR A 75 0.33 -7.83 0.79
N GLU A 76 1.15 -7.18 -0.04
CA GLU A 76 0.94 -5.79 -0.40
C GLU A 76 -0.49 -5.63 -0.93
N ALA A 77 -1.28 -4.78 -0.28
CA ALA A 77 -2.52 -4.32 -0.86
C ALA A 77 -2.13 -3.48 -2.08
N ASN A 78 -2.30 -4.03 -3.28
CA ASN A 78 -2.26 -3.24 -4.50
C ASN A 78 -3.44 -2.26 -4.41
N LYS A 79 -3.12 -0.98 -4.26
CA LYS A 79 -4.06 0.15 -4.22
C LYS A 79 -4.13 0.81 -5.60
#